data_AF-A0A0G0IM41-F1
#
_entry.id   AF-A0A0G0IM41-F1
#
_cell.length_a   1.000
_cell.length_b   1.000
_cell.length_c   1.000
_cell.angle_alpha   90.00
_cell.angle_beta   90.00
_cell.angle_gamma   90.00
#
_symmetry.space_group_name_H-M   'P 1'
#
loop_
_entity.id
_entity.type
_entity.pdbx_description
1 polymer ?
#
loop_
_entity_poly.entity_id
_entity_poly.type
_entity_poly.pdbx_seq_one_letter_code
_entity_poly.pdbx_strand_id
1 'polypeptide(L)' 'MNKTLKFEYVNWEGKTGIRNVQPIKIWFRETEFHKGKQWFLKAVDLDKNVERDYALKDVIKFL' A
#
# COMPACT_ATOMS: atom_id res chain seq x y z
N MET A 1 -20.89 0.01 5.21
CA MET A 1 -19.77 0.88 5.60
C MET A 1 -18.63 0.66 4.62
N ASN A 2 -18.32 1.65 3.78
CA ASN A 2 -17.12 1.59 2.93
C ASN A 2 -15.90 1.79 3.82
N LYS A 3 -15.10 0.73 4.02
CA LYS A 3 -13.87 0.77 4.79
C LYS A 3 -12.73 1.12 3.84
N THR A 4 -12.58 2.40 3.50
CA THR A 4 -11.45 2.89 2.70
C THR A 4 -10.39 3.48 3.62
N LEU A 5 -9.13 3.42 3.18
CA LEU A 5 -8.01 4.10 3.81
C LEU A 5 -7.45 5.13 2.84
N LYS A 6 -7.05 6.28 3.39
CA LYS A 6 -6.32 7.30 2.66
C LYS A 6 -5.00 7.56 3.35
N PHE A 7 -3.91 7.60 2.61
CA PHE A 7 -2.58 7.81 3.17
C PHE A 7 -1.60 8.39 2.16
N GLU A 8 -0.56 9.05 2.67
CA GLU A 8 0.61 9.48 1.92
C GLU A 8 1.63 8.33 1.85
N TYR A 9 2.16 8.04 0.66
CA TYR A 9 2.98 6.86 0.38
C TYR A 9 4.12 7.16 -0.58
N VAL A 10 5.32 6.64 -0.30
CA VAL A 10 6.47 6.68 -1.23
C VAL A 10 6.53 5.39 -2.02
N ASN A 11 6.50 5.47 -3.35
CA ASN A 11 6.61 4.28 -4.20
C ASN A 11 8.07 3.79 -4.33
N TRP A 12 8.24 2.65 -4.99
CA TRP A 12 9.57 2.06 -5.25
C TRP A 12 10.49 2.96 -6.13
N GLU A 13 9.92 3.94 -6.84
CA GLU A 13 10.68 4.95 -7.60
C GLU A 13 11.06 6.18 -6.75
N GLY A 14 10.75 6.19 -5.45
CA GLY A 14 11.00 7.33 -4.56
C GLY A 14 10.00 8.48 -4.70
N LYS A 15 8.89 8.31 -5.44
CA LYS A 15 7.87 9.32 -5.63
C LYS A 15 6.78 9.22 -4.56
N THR A 16 6.53 10.34 -3.89
CA THR A 16 5.43 10.49 -2.93
C THR A 16 4.11 10.73 -3.64
N GLY A 17 3.03 10.15 -3.12
CA GLY A 17 1.67 10.52 -3.51
C GLY A 17 0.64 10.01 -2.53
N ILE A 18 -0.59 10.52 -2.69
CA ILE A 18 -1.73 10.08 -1.90
C ILE A 18 -2.30 8.79 -2.52
N ARG A 19 -2.71 7.85 -1.67
CA ARG A 19 -3.41 6.63 -2.07
C ARG A 19 -4.78 6.59 -1.41
N ASN A 20 -5.80 6.27 -2.18
CA ASN A 20 -7.14 5.98 -1.73
C ASN A 20 -7.42 4.51 -2.03
N VAL A 21 -7.54 3.68 -1.01
CA VAL A 21 -7.56 2.23 -1.18
C VAL A 21 -8.63 1.55 -0.35
N GLN A 22 -9.09 0.40 -0.83
CA GLN A 22 -9.91 -0.53 -0.06
C GLN A 22 -9.05 -1.71 0.42
N PRO A 23 -8.79 -1.83 1.74
CA PRO A 23 -7.99 -2.92 2.31
C PRO A 23 -8.60 -4.30 2.05
N ILE A 24 -7.74 -5.27 1.75
CA ILE A 24 -8.07 -6.69 1.64
C ILE A 24 -7.46 -7.47 2.81
N LYS A 25 -6.14 -7.37 3.01
CA LYS A 25 -5.43 -8.03 4.13
C LYS A 25 -4.06 -7.43 4.41
N ILE A 26 -3.53 -7.66 5.62
CA ILE A 26 -2.14 -7.42 5.99
C ILE A 26 -1.39 -8.75 6.01
N TRP A 27 -0.14 -8.75 5.51
CA TRP A 27 0.67 -9.97 5.46
C TRP A 27 2.17 -9.66 5.55
N PHE A 28 2.98 -10.61 6.06
CA PHE A 28 4.43 -10.48 6.22
C PHE A 28 5.16 -11.45 5.29
N ARG A 29 5.94 -10.93 4.34
CA ARG A 29 6.72 -11.77 3.42
C ARG A 29 7.82 -10.97 2.72
N GLU A 30 8.62 -11.69 1.95
CA GLU A 30 9.48 -11.13 0.91
C GLU A 30 8.80 -11.39 -0.45
N THR A 31 8.91 -10.46 -1.39
CA THR A 31 8.38 -10.58 -2.75
C THR A 31 9.51 -10.51 -3.75
N GLU A 32 9.29 -10.99 -4.98
CA GLU A 32 10.28 -10.87 -6.06
C GLU A 32 10.67 -9.41 -6.34
N PHE A 33 9.76 -8.47 -6.07
CA PHE A 33 9.96 -7.05 -6.29
C PHE A 33 10.59 -6.33 -5.09
N HIS A 34 10.53 -6.90 -3.88
CA HIS A 34 10.98 -6.23 -2.66
C HIS A 34 11.83 -7.20 -1.82
N LYS A 35 13.15 -6.99 -1.88
CA LYS A 35 14.12 -7.71 -1.04
C LYS A 35 13.91 -7.37 0.44
N GLY A 36 14.00 -8.38 1.28
CA GLY A 36 13.79 -8.28 2.73
C GLY A 36 12.32 -8.46 3.12
N LYS A 37 12.09 -9.38 4.08
CA LYS A 37 10.76 -9.61 4.64
C LYS A 37 10.24 -8.34 5.32
N GLN A 38 9.01 -7.96 4.99
CA GLN A 38 8.36 -6.78 5.55
C GLN A 38 6.84 -6.95 5.56
N TRP A 39 6.16 -6.04 6.24
CA TRP A 39 4.70 -6.00 6.28
C TRP A 39 4.13 -5.29 5.05
N PHE A 40 3.09 -5.88 4.47
CA PHE A 40 2.37 -5.37 3.33
C PHE A 40 0.89 -5.23 3.63
N LEU A 41 0.27 -4.21 3.04
CA LEU A 41 -1.17 -4.07 2.87
C LEU A 41 -1.54 -4.44 1.43
N LYS A 42 -2.29 -5.52 1.26
CA LYS A 42 -2.99 -5.79 0.00
C LYS A 42 -4.27 -4.98 -0.05
N ALA A 43 -4.48 -4.22 -1.11
CA ALA A 43 -5.66 -3.38 -1.27
C ALA A 43 -6.01 -3.13 -2.74
N VAL A 44 -7.26 -2.76 -3.00
CA VAL A 44 -7.68 -2.21 -4.30
C VAL A 44 -7.37 -0.71 -4.29
N ASP A 45 -6.50 -0.25 -5.20
CA ASP A 45 -6.29 1.16 -5.49
C ASP A 45 -7.53 1.70 -6.20
N LEU A 46 -8.30 2.56 -5.54
CA LEU A 46 -9.60 3.03 -6.05
C LEU A 46 -9.44 4.07 -7.16
N ASP A 47 -8.30 4.77 -7.22
CA ASP A 47 -8.02 5.77 -8.24
C ASP A 47 -7.65 5.11 -9.57
N LYS A 48 -7.06 3.91 -9.52
CA LYS A 48 -6.64 3.13 -10.69
C LYS A 48 -7.46 1.87 -10.94
N ASN A 49 -8.35 1.52 -10.02
CA ASN A 49 -9.15 0.29 -10.01
C ASN A 49 -8.32 -0.99 -10.22
N VAL A 50 -7.23 -1.14 -9.46
CA VAL A 50 -6.33 -2.30 -9.54
C VAL A 50 -5.89 -2.77 -8.16
N GLU A 51 -5.70 -4.07 -7.98
CA GLU A 51 -5.09 -4.61 -6.76
C GLU A 51 -3.58 -4.32 -6.70
N ARG A 52 -3.10 -3.87 -5.54
CA ARG A 52 -1.69 -3.60 -5.27
C ARG A 52 -1.32 -4.01 -3.86
N ASP A 53 -0.05 -4.32 -3.69
CA ASP A 53 0.58 -4.49 -2.38
C ASP A 53 1.36 -3.21 -2.04
N TYR A 54 1.08 -2.63 -0.88
CA TYR A 54 1.76 -1.45 -0.35
C TYR A 54 2.62 -1.87 0.84
N ALA A 55 3.91 -1.56 0.81
CA ALA A 55 4.80 -1.84 1.94
C ALA A 55 4.45 -0.89 3.10
N LEU A 56 4.08 -1.42 4.26
CA LEU A 56 3.60 -0.59 5.37
C LEU A 56 4.67 0.39 5.89
N LYS A 57 5.95 0.04 5.74
CA LYS A 57 7.07 0.91 6.12
C LYS A 57 7.16 2.20 5.28
N ASP A 58 6.57 2.22 4.08
CA ASP A 58 6.64 3.33 3.14
C ASP A 58 5.39 4.24 3.23
N VAL A 59 4.49 3.95 4.16
CA VAL A 59 3.39 4.85 4.54
C VAL A 59 3.96 5.98 5.40
N ILE A 60 3.81 7.22 4.93
CA ILE A 60 4.28 8.42 5.64
C ILE A 60 3.28 8.81 6.74
N LYS A 61 1.99 8.93 6.39
CA LYS A 61 0.90 9.23 7.34
C LYS A 61 -0.47 8.84 6.78
N PHE A 62 -1.39 8.50 7.67
CA PHE A 62 -2.82 8.34 7.35
C PHE A 62 -3.52 9.71 7.29
N LEU A 63 -4.52 9.83 6.41
CA LEU A 63 -5.30 11.04 6.13
C LEU A 63 -6.79 10.82 6.42
#